data_AF-A0A397T4Z2-F1
#
_entry.id   AF-A0A397T4Z2-F1
#
_cell.length_a   1.000
_cell.length_b   1.000
_cell.length_c   1.000
_cell.angle_alpha   90.00
_cell.angle_beta   90.00
_cell.angle_gamma   90.00
#
_symmetry.space_group_name_H-M   'P 1'
#
loop_
_entity.id
_entity.type
_entity.pdbx_description
1 polymer ?
#
loop_
_entity_poly.entity_id
_entity_poly.type
_entity_poly.pdbx_seq_one_letter_code
_entity_poly.pdbx_strand_id
1 'polypeptide(L)'
;MGKITTTEFESYGQKFFPLFVRLLERPDFKALDETERKQIESLLGFILSQIKLENVWMLFAASELVEKGLKEDLSAIKKRVKEHIVARGNYNPASPLSLAEFREIKKQRVNYQSIIDQLTTEKSSLEAQKNQLEKKVATSDQEKALQAQTITQINEQLRQKEQEIKNLKEKPKPKDKDKKNNPSTSEKNNSTLIK
;
A
#
# COMPACT_ATOMS: atom_id res chain seq x y z
N MET A 1 7.02 16.20 29.06
CA MET A 1 6.22 17.29 28.47
C MET A 1 5.30 16.68 27.42
N GLY A 2 3.98 16.72 27.63
CA GLY A 2 3.00 16.07 26.75
C GLY A 2 2.49 16.98 25.64
N LYS A 3 2.06 16.38 24.52
CA LYS A 3 1.29 17.07 23.47
C LYS A 3 -0.02 17.63 24.06
N ILE A 4 -0.49 18.78 23.57
CA ILE A 4 -1.84 19.29 23.83
C ILE A 4 -2.79 18.30 23.18
N THR A 5 -3.78 17.85 23.93
CA THR A 5 -4.84 16.97 23.43
C THR A 5 -5.84 17.75 22.59
N THR A 6 -6.56 17.09 21.68
CA THR A 6 -7.65 17.72 20.90
C THR A 6 -8.68 18.37 21.83
N THR A 7 -9.04 17.71 22.93
CA THR A 7 -9.98 18.26 23.92
C THR A 7 -9.46 19.53 24.62
N GLU A 8 -8.18 19.56 25.01
CA GLU A 8 -7.55 20.79 25.53
C GLU A 8 -7.56 21.90 24.47
N PHE A 9 -7.27 21.55 23.21
CA PHE A 9 -7.24 22.51 22.11
C PHE A 9 -8.62 23.12 21.87
N GLU A 10 -9.67 22.31 21.78
CA GLU A 10 -11.06 22.76 21.63
C GLU A 10 -11.48 23.65 22.81
N SER A 11 -11.12 23.27 24.04
CA SER A 11 -11.38 24.07 25.23
C SER A 11 -10.71 25.45 25.14
N TYR A 12 -9.46 25.53 24.68
CA TYR A 12 -8.78 26.80 24.46
C TYR A 12 -9.45 27.61 23.36
N GLY A 13 -9.81 26.99 22.24
CA GLY A 13 -10.48 27.67 21.14
C GLY A 13 -11.83 28.29 21.53
N GLN A 14 -12.61 27.60 22.36
CA GLN A 14 -13.87 28.13 22.89
C GLN A 14 -13.68 29.38 23.76
N LYS A 15 -12.54 29.49 24.47
CA LYS A 15 -12.24 30.68 25.28
C LYS A 15 -11.97 31.93 24.44
N PHE A 16 -11.41 31.78 23.24
CA PHE A 16 -11.03 32.92 22.39
C PHE A 16 -12.19 33.63 21.71
N PHE A 17 -13.28 32.91 21.40
CA PHE A 17 -14.46 33.53 20.76
C PHE A 17 -15.02 34.73 21.57
N PRO A 18 -15.40 34.59 22.86
CA PRO A 18 -15.91 35.72 23.64
C PRO A 18 -14.84 36.79 23.90
N LEU A 19 -13.54 36.44 23.90
CA LEU A 19 -12.45 37.41 24.03
C LEU A 19 -12.33 38.31 22.78
N PHE A 20 -12.49 37.74 21.60
CA PHE A 20 -12.45 38.50 20.35
C PHE A 20 -13.68 39.39 20.19
N VAL A 21 -14.85 38.93 20.62
CA VAL A 21 -16.04 39.80 20.69
C VAL A 21 -15.77 41.01 21.59
N ARG A 22 -15.20 40.79 22.79
CA ARG A 22 -14.85 41.90 23.70
C ARG A 22 -13.82 42.86 23.11
N LEU A 23 -12.85 42.37 22.32
CA LEU A 23 -11.91 43.23 21.59
C LEU A 23 -12.63 44.13 20.58
N LEU A 24 -13.57 43.57 19.82
CA LEU A 24 -14.38 44.31 18.85
C LEU A 24 -15.36 45.29 19.52
N GLU A 25 -15.72 45.06 20.78
CA GLU A 25 -16.62 45.95 21.51
C GLU A 25 -15.92 47.18 22.11
N ARG A 26 -14.59 47.22 22.11
CA ARG A 26 -13.82 48.30 22.72
C ARG A 26 -14.13 49.66 22.07
N PRO A 27 -14.19 50.76 22.85
CA PRO A 27 -14.47 52.09 22.32
C PRO A 27 -13.48 52.53 21.24
N ASP A 28 -12.19 52.23 21.40
CA ASP A 28 -11.14 52.58 20.44
C ASP A 28 -11.27 51.79 19.14
N PHE A 29 -11.75 50.54 19.21
CA PHE A 29 -12.06 49.76 18.00
C PHE A 29 -13.29 50.32 17.28
N LYS A 30 -14.34 50.68 18.01
CA LYS A 30 -15.57 51.26 17.43
C LYS A 30 -15.31 52.62 16.77
N ALA A 31 -14.31 53.36 17.25
CA ALA A 31 -13.87 54.64 16.71
C ALA A 31 -13.08 54.54 15.39
N LEU A 32 -12.66 53.34 14.98
CA LEU A 32 -12.00 53.12 13.69
C LEU A 32 -12.96 53.37 12.53
N ASP A 33 -12.39 53.66 11.36
CA ASP A 33 -13.17 53.74 10.13
C ASP A 33 -13.74 52.37 9.74
N GLU A 34 -14.76 52.36 8.88
CA GLU A 34 -15.46 51.13 8.50
C GLU A 34 -14.54 50.12 7.78
N THR A 35 -13.55 50.60 7.02
CA THR A 35 -12.63 49.74 6.26
C THR A 35 -11.67 49.03 7.21
N GLU A 36 -11.05 49.78 8.11
CA GLU A 36 -10.14 49.25 9.13
C GLU A 36 -10.85 48.26 10.05
N ARG A 37 -12.08 48.59 10.48
CA ARG A 37 -12.92 47.71 11.30
C ARG A 37 -13.16 46.36 10.61
N LYS A 38 -13.60 46.38 9.34
CA LYS A 38 -13.86 45.15 8.56
C LYS A 38 -12.61 44.32 8.35
N GLN A 39 -11.45 44.95 8.14
CA GLN A 39 -10.18 44.24 8.00
C GLN A 39 -9.81 43.50 9.30
N ILE A 40 -9.98 44.14 10.45
CA ILE A 40 -9.69 43.52 11.74
C ILE A 40 -10.71 42.42 12.06
N GLU A 41 -12.01 42.63 11.79
CA GLU A 41 -13.03 41.58 11.93
C GLU A 41 -12.70 40.36 11.07
N SER A 42 -12.27 40.57 9.83
CA SER A 42 -11.83 39.51 8.93
C SER A 42 -10.60 38.77 9.48
N LEU A 43 -9.61 39.50 10.01
CA LEU A 43 -8.43 38.93 10.64
C LEU A 43 -8.78 38.08 11.87
N LEU A 44 -9.64 38.58 12.76
CA LEU A 44 -10.07 37.83 13.95
C LEU A 44 -10.89 36.59 13.55
N GLY A 45 -11.75 36.70 12.53
CA GLY A 45 -12.48 35.57 11.95
C GLY A 45 -11.53 34.52 11.36
N PHE A 46 -10.50 34.94 10.63
CA PHE A 46 -9.45 34.07 10.13
C PHE A 46 -8.72 33.35 11.27
N ILE A 47 -8.29 34.06 12.30
CA ILE A 47 -7.61 33.46 13.47
C ILE A 47 -8.50 32.40 14.13
N LEU A 48 -9.78 32.70 14.36
CA LEU A 48 -10.73 31.74 14.94
C LEU A 48 -10.91 30.50 14.07
N SER A 49 -11.03 30.67 12.75
CA SER A 49 -11.14 29.52 11.83
C SER A 49 -9.91 28.62 11.89
N GLN A 50 -8.71 29.21 11.96
CA GLN A 50 -7.47 28.45 12.05
C GLN A 50 -7.33 27.73 13.40
N ILE A 51 -7.80 28.37 14.48
CA ILE A 51 -7.90 27.70 15.78
C ILE A 51 -8.83 26.49 15.68
N LYS A 52 -10.01 26.60 15.05
CA LYS A 52 -10.88 25.43 14.84
C LYS A 52 -10.23 24.30 14.05
N LEU A 53 -9.25 24.62 13.20
CA LEU A 53 -8.43 23.66 12.45
C LEU A 53 -7.19 23.18 13.22
N GLU A 54 -7.17 23.31 14.55
CA GLU A 54 -6.09 22.91 15.44
C GLU A 54 -4.73 23.57 15.14
N ASN A 55 -4.74 24.79 14.58
CA ASN A 55 -3.52 25.52 14.29
C ASN A 55 -2.95 26.18 15.55
N VAL A 56 -2.01 25.47 16.18
CA VAL A 56 -1.26 25.88 17.39
C VAL A 56 -0.64 27.27 17.28
N TRP A 57 -0.13 27.67 16.12
CA TRP A 57 0.48 28.99 15.94
C TRP A 57 -0.55 30.11 16.02
N MET A 58 -1.75 29.87 15.51
CA MET A 58 -2.85 30.84 15.60
C MET A 58 -3.39 30.94 17.01
N LEU A 59 -3.38 29.84 17.77
CA LEU A 59 -3.70 29.87 19.20
C LEU A 59 -2.66 30.68 20.00
N PHE A 60 -1.37 30.59 19.65
CA PHE A 60 -0.32 31.43 20.22
C PHE A 60 -0.52 32.91 19.89
N ALA A 61 -0.76 33.23 18.62
CA ALA A 61 -0.99 34.59 18.15
C ALA A 61 -2.24 35.22 18.78
N ALA A 62 -3.32 34.44 18.93
CA ALA A 62 -4.52 34.86 19.62
C ALA A 62 -4.24 35.20 21.09
N SER A 63 -3.43 34.38 21.78
CA SER A 63 -3.04 34.64 23.17
C SER A 63 -2.31 35.97 23.31
N GLU A 64 -1.34 36.24 22.43
CA GLU A 64 -0.61 37.53 22.40
C GLU A 64 -1.53 38.73 22.12
N LEU A 65 -2.47 38.58 21.18
CA LEU A 65 -3.38 39.65 20.79
C LEU A 65 -4.33 40.01 21.93
N VAL A 66 -4.89 39.01 22.61
CA VAL A 66 -5.79 39.23 23.74
C VAL A 66 -5.03 39.75 24.96
N GLU A 67 -3.85 39.21 25.29
CA GLU A 67 -3.04 39.73 26.41
C GLU A 67 -2.72 41.21 26.22
N LYS A 68 -2.32 41.62 25.00
CA LYS A 68 -2.01 43.04 24.70
C LYS A 68 -3.25 43.90 24.62
N GLY A 69 -4.33 43.39 24.02
CA GLY A 69 -5.53 44.16 23.73
C GLY A 69 -6.55 44.21 24.88
N LEU A 70 -6.62 43.19 25.74
CA LEU A 70 -7.56 43.15 26.87
C LEU A 70 -6.87 43.05 28.23
N LYS A 71 -5.55 42.87 28.28
CA LYS A 71 -4.80 42.62 29.53
C LYS A 71 -5.32 41.41 30.31
N GLU A 72 -5.89 40.45 29.60
CA GLU A 72 -6.35 39.17 30.16
C GLU A 72 -5.16 38.26 30.45
N ASP A 73 -5.20 37.53 31.56
CA ASP A 73 -4.16 36.56 31.89
C ASP A 73 -4.39 35.26 31.13
N LEU A 74 -3.58 35.05 30.08
CA LEU A 74 -3.55 33.81 29.30
C LEU A 74 -2.23 33.06 29.47
N SER A 75 -1.47 33.37 30.53
CA SER A 75 -0.12 32.83 30.78
C SER A 75 -0.09 31.30 30.79
N ALA A 76 -1.11 30.66 31.36
CA ALA A 76 -1.24 29.21 31.38
C ALA A 76 -1.42 28.61 29.97
N ILE A 77 -2.33 29.17 29.16
CA ILE A 77 -2.57 28.72 27.77
C ILE A 77 -1.31 28.96 26.94
N LYS A 78 -0.72 30.14 27.06
CA LYS A 78 0.49 30.55 26.34
C LYS A 78 1.68 29.66 26.68
N LYS A 79 1.87 29.32 27.96
CA LYS A 79 2.90 28.36 28.41
C LYS A 79 2.65 26.98 27.79
N ARG A 80 1.42 26.46 27.86
CA ARG A 80 1.07 25.15 27.31
C ARG A 80 1.28 25.08 25.79
N VAL A 81 0.88 26.13 25.07
CA VAL A 81 1.09 26.27 23.63
C VAL A 81 2.58 26.32 23.28
N LYS A 82 3.38 27.09 24.03
CA LYS A 82 4.84 27.11 23.86
C LYS A 82 5.45 25.72 24.06
N GLU A 83 5.13 25.04 25.16
CA GLU A 83 5.59 23.68 25.43
C GLU A 83 5.22 22.71 24.29
N HIS A 84 4.04 22.88 23.70
CA HIS A 84 3.60 22.07 22.56
C HIS A 84 4.38 22.35 21.28
N ILE A 85 4.65 23.63 20.98
CA ILE A 85 5.47 24.03 19.82
C ILE A 85 6.89 23.46 19.98
N VAL A 86 7.45 23.51 21.20
CA VAL A 86 8.75 22.91 21.54
C VAL A 86 8.71 21.39 21.34
N ALA A 87 7.69 20.71 21.88
CA ALA A 87 7.54 19.25 21.75
C ALA A 87 7.34 18.78 20.29
N ARG A 88 6.86 19.65 19.40
CA ARG A 88 6.79 19.39 17.94
C ARG A 88 8.10 19.68 17.20
N GLY A 89 9.16 20.10 17.91
CA GLY A 89 10.45 20.47 17.33
C GLY A 89 10.42 21.78 16.54
N ASN A 90 9.39 22.61 16.75
CA ASN A 90 9.18 23.84 15.97
C ASN A 90 9.74 25.10 16.66
N TYR A 91 10.17 25.01 17.92
CA TYR A 91 10.74 26.11 18.69
C TYR A 91 11.73 25.58 19.73
N ASN A 92 12.91 26.19 19.84
CA ASN A 92 13.85 25.95 20.93
C ASN A 92 13.97 27.25 21.75
N PRO A 93 13.53 27.30 23.01
CA PRO A 93 13.57 28.53 23.81
C PRO A 93 15.00 28.93 24.22
N ALA A 94 15.94 27.98 24.26
CA ALA A 94 17.35 28.27 24.55
C ALA A 94 18.12 28.80 23.32
N SER A 95 17.54 28.64 22.12
CA SER A 95 18.11 29.11 20.86
C SER A 95 16.98 29.39 19.87
N PRO A 96 16.26 30.52 20.02
CA PRO A 96 15.16 30.86 19.13
C PRO A 96 15.67 31.01 17.69
N LEU A 97 15.00 30.32 16.76
CA LEU A 97 15.30 30.45 15.34
C LEU A 97 14.99 31.87 14.87
N SER A 98 15.89 32.44 14.08
CA SER A 98 15.60 33.68 13.37
C SER A 98 14.47 33.48 12.35
N LEU A 99 13.82 34.57 11.96
CA LEU A 99 12.73 34.56 10.98
C LEU A 99 13.17 34.00 9.62
N ALA A 100 14.44 34.18 9.25
CA ALA A 100 15.03 33.63 8.03
C ALA A 100 15.18 32.11 8.12
N GLU A 101 15.74 31.61 9.22
CA GLU A 101 15.92 30.16 9.45
C GLU A 101 14.58 29.43 9.53
N PHE A 102 13.58 30.02 10.19
CA PHE A 102 12.23 29.46 10.24
C PHE A 102 11.60 29.32 8.85
N ARG A 103 11.73 30.36 8.00
CA ARG A 103 11.22 30.33 6.62
C ARG A 103 11.91 29.26 5.80
N GLU A 104 13.22 29.08 5.98
CA GLU A 104 14.00 28.08 5.27
C GLU A 104 13.62 26.66 5.69
N ILE A 105 13.50 26.40 7.00
CA ILE A 105 13.01 25.12 7.53
C ILE A 105 11.60 24.80 7.03
N LYS A 106 10.72 25.81 6.93
CA LYS A 106 9.37 25.63 6.39
C LYS A 106 9.42 25.24 4.90
N LYS A 107 10.25 25.90 4.09
CA LYS A 107 10.45 25.53 2.68
C LYS A 107 10.99 24.11 2.55
N GLN A 108 11.98 23.74 3.36
CA GLN A 108 12.54 22.39 3.38
C GLN A 108 11.49 21.35 3.75
N ARG A 109 10.63 21.58 4.75
CA ARG A 109 9.52 20.66 5.08
C ARG A 109 8.54 20.46 3.93
N VAL A 110 8.17 21.52 3.22
CA VAL A 110 7.30 21.40 2.04
C VAL A 110 7.97 20.56 0.96
N ASN A 111 9.29 20.74 0.76
CA ASN A 111 10.06 19.92 -0.16
C ASN A 111 10.12 18.45 0.28
N TYR A 112 10.40 18.18 1.56
CA TYR A 112 10.38 16.82 2.11
C TYR A 112 9.02 16.14 1.98
N GLN A 113 7.93 16.89 2.18
CA GLN A 113 6.59 16.35 1.98
C GLN A 113 6.37 15.95 0.51
N SER A 114 6.79 16.79 -0.44
CA SER A 114 6.72 16.43 -1.86
C SER A 114 7.55 15.18 -2.20
N ILE A 115 8.72 15.01 -1.59
CA ILE A 115 9.54 13.79 -1.75
C ILE A 115 8.83 12.57 -1.15
N ILE A 116 8.21 12.71 0.02
CA ILE A 116 7.43 11.63 0.66
C ILE A 116 6.25 11.21 -0.22
N ASP A 117 5.54 12.17 -0.81
CA ASP A 117 4.39 11.89 -1.68
C ASP A 117 4.84 11.18 -2.98
N GLN A 118 5.99 11.57 -3.55
CA GLN A 118 6.61 10.88 -4.67
C GLN A 118 7.00 9.44 -4.32
N LEU A 119 7.70 9.23 -3.20
CA LEU A 119 8.08 7.89 -2.73
C LEU A 119 6.87 7.01 -2.42
N THR A 120 5.77 7.59 -1.91
CA THR A 120 4.52 6.87 -1.65
C THR A 120 3.86 6.42 -2.95
N THR A 121 3.89 7.27 -3.98
CA THR A 121 3.39 6.95 -5.33
C THR A 121 4.24 5.86 -5.97
N GLU A 122 5.56 5.98 -5.88
CA GLU A 122 6.51 4.98 -6.41
C GLU A 122 6.34 3.63 -5.72
N LYS A 123 6.23 3.61 -4.38
CA LYS A 123 5.94 2.39 -3.61
C LYS A 123 4.66 1.71 -4.08
N SER A 124 3.59 2.48 -4.29
CA SER A 124 2.30 1.95 -4.76
C SER A 124 2.41 1.35 -6.17
N SER A 125 3.22 1.98 -7.05
CA SER A 125 3.51 1.45 -8.39
C SER A 125 4.31 0.15 -8.34
N LEU A 126 5.35 0.09 -7.50
CA LEU A 126 6.16 -1.12 -7.30
C LEU A 126 5.35 -2.26 -6.71
N GLU A 127 4.43 -1.97 -5.79
CA GLU A 127 3.53 -2.97 -5.21
C GLU A 127 2.54 -3.52 -6.25
N ALA A 128 2.02 -2.66 -7.15
CA ALA A 128 1.21 -3.09 -8.28
C ALA A 128 2.01 -3.98 -9.26
N GLN A 129 3.26 -3.62 -9.56
CA GLN A 129 4.16 -4.42 -10.41
C GLN A 129 4.46 -5.78 -9.76
N LYS A 130 4.76 -5.80 -8.46
CA LYS A 130 4.98 -7.03 -7.69
C LYS A 130 3.77 -7.94 -7.79
N ASN A 131 2.56 -7.42 -7.53
CA ASN A 131 1.33 -8.20 -7.62
C ASN A 131 1.06 -8.73 -9.04
N GLN A 132 1.43 -7.99 -10.09
CA GLN A 132 1.35 -8.47 -11.46
C GLN A 132 2.36 -9.59 -11.75
N LEU A 133 3.59 -9.47 -11.26
CA LEU A 133 4.63 -10.49 -11.41
C LEU A 133 4.26 -11.77 -10.65
N GLU A 134 3.79 -11.66 -9.41
CA GLU A 134 3.32 -12.82 -8.63
C GLU A 134 2.19 -13.57 -9.34
N LYS A 135 1.23 -12.84 -9.95
CA LYS A 135 0.18 -13.46 -10.78
C LYS A 135 0.75 -14.18 -12.00
N LYS A 136 1.72 -13.57 -12.70
CA LYS A 136 2.37 -14.17 -13.88
C LYS A 136 3.16 -15.44 -13.51
N VAL A 137 3.84 -15.44 -12.37
CA VAL A 137 4.55 -16.63 -11.86
C VAL A 137 3.56 -17.73 -11.53
N ALA A 138 2.48 -17.41 -10.82
CA ALA A 138 1.43 -18.38 -10.49
C ALA A 138 0.79 -19.01 -11.74
N THR A 139 0.55 -18.22 -12.80
CA THR A 139 0.05 -18.76 -14.08
C THR A 139 1.08 -19.62 -14.79
N SER A 140 2.36 -19.25 -14.75
CA SER A 140 3.43 -20.05 -15.37
C SER A 140 3.60 -21.41 -14.69
N ASP A 141 3.48 -21.47 -13.36
CA ASP A 141 3.56 -22.74 -12.63
C ASP A 141 2.35 -23.63 -12.92
N GLN A 142 1.15 -23.05 -13.08
CA GLN A 142 -0.04 -23.78 -13.55
C GLN A 142 0.16 -24.32 -14.98
N GLU A 143 0.69 -23.52 -15.90
CA GLU A 143 0.99 -23.95 -17.27
C GLU A 143 2.02 -25.09 -17.32
N LYS A 144 3.08 -25.01 -16.51
CA LYS A 144 4.07 -26.08 -16.38
C LYS A 144 3.47 -27.36 -15.82
N ALA A 145 2.61 -27.26 -14.81
CA ALA A 145 1.91 -28.41 -14.24
C ALA A 145 0.99 -29.07 -15.28
N LEU A 146 0.28 -28.28 -16.07
CA LEU A 146 -0.60 -28.76 -17.15
C LEU A 146 0.21 -29.50 -18.23
N GLN A 147 1.34 -28.93 -18.67
CA GLN A 147 2.22 -29.57 -19.65
C GLN A 147 2.80 -30.89 -19.13
N ALA A 148 3.23 -30.94 -17.87
CA ALA A 148 3.72 -32.18 -17.25
C ALA A 148 2.64 -33.28 -17.21
N GLN A 149 1.39 -32.89 -16.94
CA GLN A 149 0.25 -33.80 -16.98
C GLN A 149 -0.03 -34.30 -18.40
N THR A 150 0.03 -33.42 -19.41
CA THR A 150 -0.13 -33.81 -20.82
C THR A 150 0.97 -34.77 -21.28
N ILE A 151 2.23 -34.52 -20.93
CA ILE A 151 3.36 -35.42 -21.25
C ILE A 151 3.15 -36.80 -20.63
N THR A 152 2.69 -36.86 -19.38
CA THR A 152 2.40 -38.12 -18.69
C THR A 152 1.31 -38.91 -19.40
N GLN A 153 0.23 -38.24 -19.83
CA GLN A 153 -0.86 -38.87 -20.60
C GLN A 153 -0.38 -39.38 -21.97
N ILE A 154 0.45 -38.60 -22.68
CA ILE A 154 1.03 -39.00 -23.97
C ILE A 154 1.91 -40.25 -23.81
N ASN A 155 2.75 -40.30 -22.77
CA ASN A 155 3.61 -41.45 -22.52
C ASN A 155 2.82 -42.73 -22.22
N GLU A 156 1.71 -42.63 -21.49
CA GLU A 156 0.83 -43.77 -21.22
C GLU A 156 0.15 -44.28 -22.51
N GLN A 157 -0.32 -43.36 -23.37
CA GLN A 157 -0.87 -43.72 -24.68
C GLN A 157 0.17 -44.41 -25.59
N LEU A 158 1.42 -43.92 -25.59
CA LEU A 158 2.53 -44.54 -26.32
C LEU A 158 2.77 -45.97 -25.84
N ARG A 159 2.83 -46.19 -24.53
CA ARG A 159 3.02 -47.51 -23.94
C ARG A 159 1.92 -48.50 -24.33
N GLN A 160 0.66 -48.06 -24.31
CA GLN A 160 -0.48 -48.87 -24.75
C GLN A 160 -0.36 -49.24 -26.23
N LYS A 161 0.02 -48.28 -27.09
CA LYS A 161 0.23 -48.51 -28.53
C LYS A 161 1.41 -49.44 -28.81
N GLU A 162 2.51 -49.32 -28.08
CA GLU A 162 3.64 -50.25 -28.18
C GLU A 162 3.24 -51.67 -27.81
N GLN A 163 2.40 -51.83 -26.78
CA GLN A 163 1.90 -53.13 -26.35
C GLN A 163 0.90 -53.73 -27.37
N GLU A 164 0.02 -52.91 -27.96
CA GLU A 164 -0.82 -53.33 -29.10
C GLU A 164 0.02 -53.80 -30.29
N ILE A 165 1.08 -53.06 -30.66
CA ILE A 165 1.99 -53.42 -31.75
C ILE A 165 2.70 -54.75 -31.45
N LYS A 166 3.14 -54.95 -30.20
CA LYS A 166 3.77 -56.21 -29.77
C LYS A 166 2.81 -57.38 -29.91
N ASN A 167 1.57 -57.23 -29.44
CA ASN A 167 0.52 -58.25 -29.55
C ASN A 167 0.18 -58.58 -31.02
N LEU A 168 0.22 -57.58 -31.92
CA LEU A 168 0.02 -57.79 -33.35
C LEU A 168 1.19 -58.52 -34.02
N LYS A 169 2.43 -58.27 -33.57
CA LYS A 169 3.63 -58.97 -34.05
C LYS A 169 3.74 -60.42 -33.56
N GLU A 170 3.10 -60.76 -32.44
CA GLU A 170 3.08 -62.11 -31.87
C GLU A 170 1.95 -63.01 -32.41
N LYS A 171 1.16 -62.55 -33.40
CA LYS A 171 0.20 -63.43 -34.11
C LYS A 171 0.97 -64.54 -34.86
N PRO A 172 0.67 -65.84 -34.63
CA PRO A 172 1.39 -66.93 -35.26
C PRO A 172 1.09 -67.01 -36.77
N LYS A 173 2.11 -67.30 -37.58
CA LYS A 173 1.98 -67.57 -39.03
C LYS A 173 1.03 -68.76 -39.28
N PRO A 174 0.13 -68.69 -40.28
CA PRO A 174 -0.62 -69.87 -40.73
C PRO A 174 0.35 -70.87 -41.39
N LYS A 175 0.19 -72.16 -41.07
CA LYS A 175 0.90 -73.27 -41.73
C LYS A 175 0.33 -73.47 -43.13
N ASP A 176 1.04 -73.05 -44.17
CA ASP A 176 0.76 -73.49 -45.53
C ASP A 176 1.14 -74.97 -45.69
N LYS A 177 0.15 -75.80 -45.99
CA LYS A 177 0.34 -77.14 -46.55
C LYS A 177 0.26 -77.02 -48.05
N ASP A 178 1.33 -77.41 -48.75
CA ASP A 178 1.21 -77.97 -50.10
C ASP A 178 2.43 -78.86 -50.40
N LYS A 179 2.18 -80.18 -50.54
CA LYS A 179 3.03 -81.09 -51.31
C LYS A 179 2.15 -82.17 -51.96
N LYS A 180 2.17 -82.19 -53.29
CA LYS A 180 1.45 -83.07 -54.22
C LYS A 180 2.04 -84.49 -54.30
N ASN A 181 1.11 -85.45 -54.41
CA ASN A 181 1.08 -86.65 -55.28
C ASN A 181 1.91 -87.92 -54.96
N ASN A 182 1.21 -88.96 -54.42
CA ASN A 182 0.93 -90.34 -54.92
C ASN A 182 2.04 -91.24 -55.55
N PRO A 183 1.92 -92.60 -55.62
CA PRO A 183 0.85 -93.52 -55.18
C PRO A 183 1.28 -94.90 -54.55
N SER A 184 0.26 -95.64 -54.05
CA SER A 184 0.01 -97.11 -54.02
C SER A 184 0.96 -98.15 -53.35
N THR A 185 0.38 -98.85 -52.35
CA THR A 185 0.30 -100.31 -52.12
C THR A 185 1.52 -101.22 -52.40
N SER A 186 1.96 -101.99 -51.39
CA SER A 186 1.56 -103.39 -51.22
C SER A 186 2.36 -104.06 -50.09
N GLU A 187 1.65 -104.89 -49.34
CA GLU A 187 2.20 -105.87 -48.39
C GLU A 187 3.07 -106.89 -49.13
N LYS A 188 4.15 -107.40 -48.48
CA LYS A 188 4.25 -108.79 -47.98
C LYS A 188 5.70 -109.29 -47.80
N ASN A 189 5.85 -110.14 -46.78
CA ASN A 189 6.80 -111.27 -46.63
C ASN A 189 8.25 -110.89 -46.25
N ASN A 190 9.02 -111.61 -45.42
CA ASN A 190 8.93 -112.91 -44.72
C ASN A 190 9.98 -112.82 -43.58
N SER A 191 9.68 -113.21 -42.34
CA SER A 191 10.03 -114.50 -41.71
C SER A 191 11.46 -115.00 -41.91
N THR A 192 12.06 -115.43 -40.78
CA THR A 192 13.12 -116.46 -40.58
C THR A 192 14.47 -115.88 -40.09
N LEU A 193 14.81 -116.01 -38.79
CA LEU A 193 15.65 -117.07 -38.15
C LEU A 193 17.14 -116.88 -38.52
N ILE A 194 18.18 -117.04 -37.70
CA ILE A 194 18.56 -118.13 -36.79
C ILE A 194 19.74 -117.64 -35.93
N LYS A 195 19.69 -117.83 -34.60
CA LYS A 195 20.62 -118.65 -33.77
C LYS A 195 20.46 -118.32 -32.29
#